data_AF-A0A6N9DJT8-F1
#
_entry.id   AF-A0A6N9DJT8-F1
#
_cell.length_a   1.000
_cell.length_b   1.000
_cell.length_c   1.000
_cell.angle_alpha   90.00
_cell.angle_beta   90.00
_cell.angle_gamma   90.00
#
_symmetry.space_group_name_H-M   'P 1'
#
loop_
_entity.id
_entity.type
_entity.pdbx_description
1 polymer ?
#
loop_
_entity_poly.entity_id
_entity_poly.type
_entity_poly.pdbx_seq_one_letter_code
_entity_poly.pdbx_strand_id
1 'polypeptide(L)'
;MKRVYLATPITSVPETQRQTIVRWCHWYIQNALADKDVFCPAIEYDTRWANGPAQTEDDLIAIRDRSWAKLDSSDELHVLHPDLSTNAAIEFGYAMGLNLEKVVVIAFAEWLKGTLKNYRLRLLMHKSTVEFKSHSLAELGLVSTNH
;
A
#
# COMPACT_ATOMS: atom_id res chain seq x y z
N MET A 1 5.14 19.38 -6.36
CA MET A 1 4.39 18.12 -6.50
C MET A 1 4.57 17.32 -5.23
N LYS A 2 3.50 16.84 -4.59
CA LYS A 2 3.61 16.06 -3.33
C LYS A 2 4.16 14.67 -3.64
N ARG A 3 5.07 14.19 -2.79
CA ARG A 3 5.67 12.86 -2.88
C ARG A 3 4.88 11.89 -2.01
N VAL A 4 4.40 10.82 -2.60
CA VAL A 4 3.59 9.80 -1.93
C VAL A 4 4.30 8.46 -1.97
N TYR A 5 4.45 7.86 -0.81
CA TYR A 5 4.77 6.44 -0.69
C TYR A 5 3.47 5.64 -0.64
N LEU A 6 3.22 4.78 -1.63
CA LEU A 6 2.06 3.88 -1.67
C LEU A 6 2.48 2.47 -1.20
N ALA A 7 2.28 2.20 0.09
CA ALA A 7 2.57 0.93 0.74
C ALA A 7 1.50 -0.13 0.42
N THR A 8 1.95 -1.34 0.12
CA THR A 8 1.09 -2.51 -0.16
C THR A 8 1.80 -3.82 0.21
N PRO A 9 1.06 -4.87 0.57
CA PRO A 9 1.66 -6.16 0.87
C PRO A 9 2.02 -6.91 -0.42
N ILE A 10 3.27 -6.84 -0.89
CA ILE A 10 3.67 -7.63 -2.08
C ILE A 10 4.39 -8.93 -1.73
N THR A 11 5.18 -8.95 -0.65
CA THR A 11 5.99 -10.12 -0.28
C THR A 11 5.21 -11.16 0.53
N SER A 12 4.18 -10.73 1.28
CA SER A 12 3.40 -11.57 2.19
C SER A 12 2.10 -12.12 1.58
N VAL A 13 1.83 -11.85 0.30
CA VAL A 13 0.62 -12.32 -0.39
C VAL A 13 0.96 -13.38 -1.44
N PRO A 14 0.07 -14.36 -1.66
CA PRO A 14 0.21 -15.33 -2.74
C PRO A 14 0.37 -14.64 -4.10
N GLU A 15 1.15 -15.25 -4.99
CA GLU A 15 1.40 -14.73 -6.34
C GLU A 15 0.10 -14.45 -7.12
N THR A 16 -0.89 -15.32 -6.96
CA THR A 16 -2.24 -15.17 -7.55
C THR A 16 -2.97 -13.91 -7.11
N GLN A 17 -2.57 -13.30 -5.99
CA GLN A 17 -3.15 -12.04 -5.48
C GLN A 17 -2.27 -10.81 -5.80
N ARG A 18 -0.99 -10.99 -6.15
CA ARG A 18 -0.06 -9.88 -6.45
C ARG A 18 -0.52 -9.08 -7.65
N GLN A 19 -0.93 -9.74 -8.73
CA GLN A 19 -1.43 -9.05 -9.93
C GLN A 19 -2.66 -8.19 -9.65
N THR A 20 -3.55 -8.67 -8.78
CA THR A 20 -4.73 -7.90 -8.34
C THR A 20 -4.31 -6.65 -7.56
N ILE A 21 -3.35 -6.77 -6.65
CA ILE A 21 -2.83 -5.64 -5.87
C ILE A 21 -2.13 -4.61 -6.77
N VAL A 22 -1.32 -5.06 -7.73
CA VAL A 22 -0.65 -4.18 -8.70
C VAL A 22 -1.67 -3.41 -9.53
N ARG A 23 -2.74 -4.09 -10.02
CA ARG A 23 -3.85 -3.43 -10.73
C ARG A 23 -4.52 -2.36 -9.88
N TRP A 24 -4.72 -2.63 -8.58
CA TRP A 24 -5.28 -1.63 -7.65
C TRP A 24 -4.36 -0.44 -7.44
N CYS A 25 -3.05 -0.66 -7.34
CA CYS A 25 -2.08 0.43 -7.24
C CYS A 25 -2.17 1.33 -8.47
N HIS A 26 -2.17 0.75 -9.67
CA HIS A 26 -2.32 1.52 -10.90
C HIS A 26 -3.61 2.34 -10.93
N TRP A 27 -4.75 1.70 -10.62
CA TRP A 27 -6.03 2.39 -10.58
C TRP A 27 -6.03 3.54 -9.55
N TYR A 28 -5.52 3.30 -8.34
CA TYR A 28 -5.52 4.30 -7.27
C TYR A 28 -4.60 5.48 -7.61
N ILE A 29 -3.44 5.21 -8.20
CA ILE A 29 -2.54 6.26 -8.68
C ILE A 29 -3.25 7.12 -9.72
N GLN A 30 -3.90 6.49 -10.71
CA GLN A 30 -4.58 7.20 -11.80
C GLN A 30 -5.78 8.02 -11.33
N ASN A 31 -6.53 7.57 -10.33
CA ASN A 31 -7.80 8.20 -9.94
C ASN A 31 -7.69 9.09 -8.69
N ALA A 32 -6.75 8.83 -7.79
CA ALA A 32 -6.64 9.54 -6.52
C ALA A 32 -5.31 10.28 -6.32
N LEU A 33 -4.27 9.97 -7.11
CA LEU A 33 -2.92 10.53 -6.97
C LEU A 33 -2.35 11.04 -8.31
N ALA A 34 -3.19 11.35 -9.29
CA ALA A 34 -2.78 11.65 -10.67
C ALA A 34 -1.82 12.85 -10.79
N ASP A 35 -1.88 13.78 -9.84
CA ASP A 35 -1.08 15.00 -9.75
C ASP A 35 0.09 14.89 -8.76
N LYS A 36 0.40 13.68 -8.29
CA LYS A 36 1.43 13.41 -7.27
C LYS A 36 2.59 12.60 -7.84
N ASP A 37 3.75 12.73 -7.19
CA ASP A 37 4.91 11.87 -7.44
C ASP A 37 4.77 10.62 -6.58
N VAL A 38 4.41 9.49 -7.18
CA VAL A 38 4.10 8.27 -6.42
C VAL A 38 5.19 7.23 -6.57
N PHE A 39 5.75 6.80 -5.44
CA PHE A 39 6.53 5.58 -5.36
C PHE A 39 5.65 4.44 -4.82
N CYS A 40 5.53 3.36 -5.60
CA CYS A 40 4.80 2.16 -5.19
C CYS A 40 5.71 0.93 -5.34
N PRO A 41 6.18 0.34 -4.22
CA PRO A 41 6.99 -0.88 -4.23
C PRO A 41 6.35 -1.99 -5.05
N ALA A 42 5.02 -2.14 -4.98
CA ALA A 42 4.36 -3.22 -5.70
C ALA A 42 4.57 -3.12 -7.21
N ILE A 43 4.45 -1.94 -7.80
CA ILE A 43 4.65 -1.72 -9.24
C ILE A 43 6.14 -1.80 -9.62
N GLU A 44 7.01 -1.17 -8.81
CA GLU A 44 8.46 -1.17 -9.04
C GLU A 44 9.04 -2.58 -9.03
N TYR A 45 8.55 -3.44 -8.13
CA TYR A 45 9.09 -4.79 -7.97
C TYR A 45 8.33 -5.86 -8.77
N ASP A 46 7.06 -5.64 -9.14
CA ASP A 46 6.38 -6.47 -10.15
C ASP A 46 7.13 -6.43 -11.50
N THR A 47 7.54 -5.24 -11.93
CA THR A 47 8.32 -5.06 -13.17
C THR A 47 9.75 -5.62 -13.07
N ARG A 48 10.41 -5.52 -11.91
CA ARG A 48 11.73 -6.13 -11.68
C ARG A 48 11.69 -7.64 -11.53
N TRP A 49 10.55 -8.21 -11.13
CA TRP A 49 10.34 -9.65 -10.98
C TRP A 49 9.69 -10.31 -12.20
N ALA A 50 9.64 -9.61 -13.34
CA ALA A 50 9.32 -10.22 -14.64
C ALA A 50 10.26 -11.41 -14.98
N ASN A 51 11.43 -11.50 -14.34
CA ASN A 51 12.39 -12.60 -14.44
C ASN A 51 12.43 -13.54 -13.20
N GLY A 52 11.44 -13.46 -12.30
CA GLY A 52 11.35 -14.24 -11.06
C GLY A 52 11.50 -13.39 -9.78
N PRO A 53 11.12 -13.94 -8.60
CA PRO A 53 11.22 -13.23 -7.32
C PRO A 53 12.67 -12.86 -6.98
N ALA A 54 12.88 -11.95 -6.03
CA ALA A 54 14.21 -11.68 -5.46
C ALA A 54 14.92 -13.01 -5.12
N GLN A 55 16.09 -13.23 -5.70
CA GLN A 55 16.76 -14.54 -5.67
C GLN A 55 17.73 -14.65 -4.49
N THR A 56 18.12 -13.52 -3.89
CA THR A 56 19.12 -13.45 -2.82
C THR A 56 18.67 -12.60 -1.64
N GLU A 57 19.30 -12.80 -0.48
CA GLU A 57 19.12 -11.96 0.71
C GLU A 57 19.54 -10.50 0.45
N ASP A 58 20.60 -10.30 -0.33
CA ASP A 58 21.08 -8.97 -0.73
C ASP A 58 20.04 -8.21 -1.56
N ASP A 59 19.32 -8.90 -2.46
CA ASP A 59 18.21 -8.30 -3.21
C ASP A 59 17.11 -7.81 -2.27
N LEU A 60 16.77 -8.60 -1.26
CA LEU A 60 15.75 -8.24 -0.27
C LEU A 60 16.19 -7.04 0.60
N ILE A 61 17.47 -6.98 0.97
CA ILE A 61 18.06 -5.86 1.70
C ILE A 61 18.04 -4.59 0.84
N ALA A 62 18.47 -4.67 -0.42
CA ALA A 62 18.46 -3.53 -1.33
C ALA A 62 17.04 -3.00 -1.59
N ILE A 63 16.06 -3.91 -1.70
CA ILE A 63 14.63 -3.57 -1.81
C ILE A 63 14.16 -2.81 -0.58
N ARG A 64 14.46 -3.34 0.61
CA ARG A 64 14.10 -2.72 1.89
C ARG A 64 14.70 -1.32 1.99
N ASP A 65 16.01 -1.19 1.81
CA ASP A 65 16.73 0.06 2.02
C ASP A 65 16.24 1.14 1.04
N ARG A 66 15.96 0.77 -0.21
CA ARG A 66 15.37 1.70 -1.18
C ARG A 66 13.95 2.09 -0.82
N SER A 67 13.12 1.15 -0.39
CA SER A 67 11.76 1.44 0.08
C SER A 67 11.77 2.39 1.27
N TRP A 68 12.68 2.19 2.22
CA TRP A 68 12.83 3.05 3.40
C TRP A 68 13.29 4.45 3.03
N ALA A 69 14.32 4.56 2.17
CA ALA A 69 14.78 5.86 1.68
C ALA A 69 13.66 6.63 0.94
N LYS A 70 12.81 5.92 0.17
CA LYS A 70 11.67 6.53 -0.49
C LYS A 70 10.61 7.00 0.51
N LEU A 71 10.28 6.18 1.51
CA LEU A 71 9.35 6.55 2.58
C LEU A 71 9.84 7.75 3.39
N ASP A 72 11.11 7.79 3.79
CA ASP A 72 11.72 8.90 4.52
C ASP A 72 11.66 10.22 3.75
N SER A 73 11.78 10.13 2.42
CA SER A 73 11.70 11.29 1.53
C SER A 73 10.27 11.68 1.12
N SER A 74 9.24 10.97 1.59
CA SER A 74 7.85 11.22 1.19
C SER A 74 7.17 12.27 2.08
N ASP A 75 6.22 13.00 1.50
CA ASP A 75 5.38 13.96 2.24
C ASP A 75 4.15 13.25 2.82
N GLU A 76 3.65 12.22 2.11
CA GLU A 76 2.48 11.43 2.49
C GLU A 76 2.74 9.92 2.40
N LEU A 77 2.14 9.15 3.31
CA LEU A 77 2.06 7.69 3.24
C LEU A 77 0.63 7.28 2.90
N HIS A 78 0.46 6.48 1.86
CA HIS A 78 -0.81 5.82 1.57
C HIS A 78 -0.63 4.32 1.75
N VAL A 79 -1.43 3.68 2.59
CA VAL A 79 -1.39 2.24 2.85
C VAL A 79 -2.62 1.61 2.21
N LEU A 80 -2.39 0.88 1.11
CA LEU A 80 -3.44 0.14 0.40
C LEU A 80 -3.38 -1.31 0.85
N HIS A 81 -4.29 -1.68 1.75
CA HIS A 81 -4.20 -2.96 2.45
C HIS A 81 -5.57 -3.55 2.85
N PRO A 82 -5.85 -4.83 2.53
CA PRO A 82 -7.07 -5.52 2.98
C PRO A 82 -7.03 -6.01 4.45
N ASP A 83 -5.86 -6.43 4.94
CA ASP A 83 -5.60 -6.84 6.33
C ASP A 83 -4.17 -6.53 6.77
N LEU A 84 -3.88 -5.42 7.48
CA LEU A 84 -2.52 -4.96 7.84
C LEU A 84 -1.56 -6.14 8.11
N SER A 85 -0.86 -6.57 7.06
CA SER A 85 0.11 -7.66 7.15
C SER A 85 1.25 -7.18 8.04
N THR A 86 2.03 -8.11 8.58
CA THR A 86 3.15 -7.77 9.46
C THR A 86 4.07 -6.70 8.84
N ASN A 87 4.33 -6.76 7.54
CA ASN A 87 5.19 -5.80 6.85
C ASN A 87 4.53 -4.43 6.69
N ALA A 88 3.25 -4.36 6.33
CA ALA A 88 2.55 -3.09 6.26
C ALA A 88 2.33 -2.45 7.64
N ALA A 89 2.17 -3.27 8.68
CA ALA A 89 2.16 -2.81 10.07
C ALA A 89 3.52 -2.26 10.52
N ILE A 90 4.63 -2.83 10.03
CA ILE A 90 5.99 -2.33 10.26
C ILE A 90 6.20 -0.99 9.54
N GLU A 91 5.90 -0.91 8.23
CA GLU A 91 6.01 0.34 7.46
C GLU A 91 5.11 1.43 8.05
N PHE A 92 3.88 1.08 8.41
CA PHE A 92 2.96 1.98 9.09
C PHE A 92 3.53 2.42 10.45
N GLY A 93 4.00 1.49 11.28
CA GLY A 93 4.59 1.79 12.59
C GLY A 93 5.82 2.70 12.50
N TYR A 94 6.68 2.47 11.51
CA TYR A 94 7.82 3.33 11.20
C TYR A 94 7.37 4.73 10.78
N ALA A 95 6.41 4.82 9.85
CA ALA A 95 5.84 6.07 9.39
C ALA A 95 5.17 6.89 10.48
N MET A 96 4.64 6.26 11.54
CA MET A 96 4.10 6.97 12.70
C MET A 96 5.16 7.75 13.51
N GLY A 97 6.44 7.39 13.35
CA GLY A 97 7.59 8.11 13.91
C GLY A 97 8.16 9.17 12.97
N LEU A 98 7.74 9.19 11.71
CA LEU A 98 8.12 10.20 10.73
C LEU A 98 7.22 11.43 10.85
N ASN A 99 7.75 12.60 10.46
CA ASN A 99 6.98 13.84 10.39
C ASN A 99 6.24 13.95 9.04
N LEU A 100 5.46 12.93 8.71
CA LEU A 100 4.62 12.93 7.50
C LEU A 100 3.47 13.90 7.68
N GLU A 101 3.13 14.62 6.60
CA GLU A 101 1.99 15.53 6.61
C GLU A 101 0.67 14.76 6.67
N LYS A 102 0.65 13.57 6.06
CA LYS A 102 -0.56 12.76 5.94
C LYS A 102 -0.25 11.28 5.85
N VAL A 103 -1.11 10.48 6.49
CA VAL A 103 -1.17 9.03 6.36
C VAL A 103 -2.59 8.64 5.95
N VAL A 104 -2.77 7.96 4.82
CA VAL A 104 -4.08 7.51 4.35
C VAL A 104 -4.12 5.99 4.38
N VAL A 105 -5.07 5.41 5.10
CA VAL A 105 -5.30 3.97 5.12
C VAL A 105 -6.51 3.64 4.25
N ILE A 106 -6.32 2.75 3.27
CA ILE A 106 -7.29 2.44 2.23
C ILE A 106 -7.71 0.98 2.35
N ALA A 107 -9.02 0.75 2.49
CA ALA A 107 -9.61 -0.59 2.54
C ALA A 107 -10.52 -0.85 1.32
N PHE A 108 -10.49 -2.06 0.76
CA PHE A 108 -11.43 -2.49 -0.29
C PHE A 108 -12.55 -3.38 0.28
N ALA A 109 -13.80 -3.09 -0.10
CA ALA A 109 -15.04 -3.49 0.56
C ALA A 109 -15.25 -4.99 0.86
N GLU A 110 -14.70 -5.92 0.06
CA GLU A 110 -14.87 -7.36 0.34
C GLU A 110 -14.06 -7.85 1.54
N TRP A 111 -13.02 -7.12 1.93
CA TRP A 111 -12.15 -7.46 3.07
C TRP A 111 -12.54 -6.71 4.35
N LEU A 112 -13.39 -5.69 4.25
CA LEU A 112 -13.96 -4.98 5.41
C LEU A 112 -14.82 -5.89 6.30
N LYS A 113 -15.36 -7.00 5.77
CA LYS A 113 -16.22 -7.91 6.53
C LYS A 113 -15.50 -8.72 7.62
N GLY A 114 -14.16 -8.82 7.60
CA GLY A 114 -13.40 -9.63 8.55
C GLY A 114 -12.48 -8.86 9.52
N THR A 115 -11.98 -7.70 9.12
CA THR A 115 -10.59 -7.35 9.48
C THR A 115 -10.40 -6.09 10.31
N LEU A 116 -11.45 -5.28 10.51
CA LEU A 116 -11.43 -4.15 11.46
C LEU A 116 -11.47 -4.57 12.94
N LYS A 117 -11.11 -5.83 13.25
CA LYS A 117 -10.98 -6.34 14.63
C LYS A 117 -9.64 -5.99 15.29
N ASN A 118 -8.64 -5.49 14.55
CA ASN A 118 -7.33 -5.20 15.13
C ASN A 118 -7.32 -3.89 15.96
N TYR A 119 -7.22 -4.05 17.28
CA TYR A 119 -7.21 -3.02 18.32
C TYR A 119 -6.18 -1.88 18.09
N ARG A 120 -5.08 -2.17 17.35
CA ARG A 120 -4.03 -1.19 17.02
C ARG A 120 -4.51 -0.10 16.04
N LEU A 121 -5.32 -0.45 15.04
CA LEU A 121 -5.91 0.52 14.09
C LEU A 121 -6.80 1.54 14.81
N ARG A 122 -7.56 1.09 15.83
CA ARG A 122 -8.40 1.96 16.67
C ARG A 122 -7.59 2.99 17.46
N LEU A 123 -6.39 2.63 17.93
CA LEU A 123 -5.52 3.56 18.66
C LEU A 123 -4.89 4.64 17.75
N LEU A 124 -4.81 4.37 16.45
CA LEU A 124 -4.19 5.25 15.45
C LEU A 124 -5.18 6.23 14.81
N MET A 125 -6.49 5.96 14.94
CA MET A 125 -7.59 6.87 14.54
C MET A 125 -7.61 8.21 15.29
N HIS A 126 -6.74 8.41 16.29
CA HIS A 126 -6.70 9.62 17.10
C HIS A 126 -5.59 10.61 16.71
N LYS A 127 -4.74 10.31 15.72
CA LYS A 127 -3.81 11.30 15.15
C LYS A 127 -4.49 12.07 14.01
N SER A 128 -4.40 13.39 14.04
CA SER A 128 -4.99 14.27 13.01
C SER A 128 -4.44 14.07 11.61
N THR A 129 -3.24 13.48 11.48
CA THR A 129 -2.59 13.20 10.21
C THR A 129 -3.10 11.92 9.54
N VAL A 130 -3.92 11.09 10.21
CA VAL A 130 -4.39 9.81 9.69
C VAL A 130 -5.82 9.94 9.14
N GLU A 131 -6.01 9.58 7.86
CA GLU A 131 -7.30 9.51 7.18
C GLU A 131 -7.65 8.08 6.78
N PHE A 132 -8.92 7.69 6.90
CA PHE A 132 -9.42 6.40 6.45
C PHE A 132 -10.29 6.57 5.21
N LYS A 133 -9.99 5.79 4.16
CA LYS A 133 -10.78 5.70 2.94
C LYS A 133 -11.19 4.27 2.66
N SER A 134 -12.38 4.10 2.09
CA SER A 134 -12.87 2.81 1.62
C SER A 134 -13.32 2.91 0.17
N HIS A 135 -12.99 1.90 -0.63
CA HIS A 135 -13.42 1.77 -2.01
C HIS A 135 -14.08 0.40 -2.26
N SER A 136 -15.05 0.36 -3.16
CA SER A 136 -15.71 -0.86 -3.62
C SER A 136 -14.90 -1.55 -4.73
N LEU A 137 -15.11 -2.86 -4.93
CA LEU A 137 -14.52 -3.56 -6.08
C LEU A 137 -15.13 -3.16 -7.42
N ALA A 138 -16.34 -2.60 -7.41
CA ALA A 138 -17.00 -2.08 -8.60
C ALA A 138 -16.27 -0.83 -9.13
N GLU A 139 -15.84 0.08 -8.24
CA GLU A 139 -15.02 1.25 -8.62
C GLU A 139 -13.69 0.85 -9.27
N LEU A 140 -13.17 -0.34 -8.93
CA LEU A 140 -11.94 -0.90 -9.49
C LEU A 140 -12.13 -1.64 -10.82
N GLY A 141 -13.36 -1.74 -11.33
CA GLY A 141 -13.67 -2.52 -12.54
C GLY A 141 -13.39 -4.03 -12.41
N LEU A 142 -13.32 -4.56 -11.18
CA LEU A 142 -13.02 -5.97 -10.92
C LEU A 142 -14.26 -6.86 -10.79
N VAL A 143 -15.43 -6.27 -10.62
CA VAL A 143 -16.70 -6.97 -10.76
C VAL A 143 -17.20 -6.66 -12.15
N SER A 144 -17.25 -7.67 -13.03
CA SER A 144 -17.98 -7.54 -14.28
C SER A 144 -19.44 -7.26 -13.94
N THR A 145 -19.93 -6.07 -14.27
CA THR A 145 -21.37 -5.80 -14.32
C THR A 145 -21.93 -6.50 -15.55
N ASN A 146 -21.92 -7.84 -15.55
CA ASN A 146 -22.74 -8.61 -16.48
C ASN A 146 -24.17 -8.57 -15.94
N HIS A 147 -24.92 -7.58 -16.43
CA HIS A 147 -26.37 -7.66 -16.55
C HIS A 147 -26.73 -8.24 -17.91
#